data_AF-X1EXD6-F1
#
_entry.id   AF-X1EXD6-F1
#
_cell.length_a   1.000
_cell.length_b   1.000
_cell.length_c   1.000
_cell.angle_alpha   90.00
_cell.angle_beta   90.00
_cell.angle_gamma   90.00
#
_symmetry.space_group_name_H-M   'P 1'
#
loop_
_entity.id
_entity.type
_entity.pdbx_description
1 polymer ?
#
loop_
_entity_poly.entity_id
_entity_poly.type
_entity_poly.pdbx_seq_one_letter_code
_entity_poly.pdbx_strand_id
1 'polypeptide(L)'
;MILNGIITGLIMGGILSLPVLGVAVIYGITGIPNFAIGVIGVFGGFLTWYFLSFNMGIAILVGVVFCFAIGYIIQRILLTPISERGGDSTLFFIVTVSLGFVFEGLMRAIFPRPSISLALPRIGTINIAGVTVEGFKIFALLFALGTLVIIRLL
;
A
#
# COMPACT_ATOMS: atom_id res chain seq x y z
N MET A 1 6.68 -29.83 4.67
CA MET A 1 7.25 -28.58 5.21
C MET A 1 7.71 -27.63 4.11
N ILE A 2 8.60 -28.05 3.19
CA ILE A 2 9.11 -27.18 2.10
C ILE A 2 8.00 -26.66 1.18
N LEU A 3 7.08 -27.53 0.73
CA LEU A 3 5.97 -27.14 -0.15
C LEU A 3 5.08 -26.04 0.45
N ASN A 4 4.80 -26.12 1.75
CA ASN A 4 4.04 -25.09 2.47
C ASN A 4 4.82 -23.75 2.50
N GLY A 5 6.12 -23.79 2.78
CA GLY A 5 6.98 -22.61 2.74
C GLY A 5 7.00 -21.94 1.37
N ILE A 6 7.08 -22.72 0.28
CA ILE A 6 7.05 -22.20 -1.09
C ILE A 6 5.70 -21.54 -1.39
N ILE A 7 4.58 -22.21 -1.09
CA ILE A 7 3.23 -21.68 -1.35
C ILE A 7 2.98 -20.40 -0.55
N THR A 8 3.29 -20.41 0.75
CA THR A 8 3.11 -19.24 1.61
C THR A 8 4.03 -18.09 1.19
N GLY A 9 5.27 -18.40 0.82
CA GLY A 9 6.24 -17.43 0.30
C GLY A 9 5.78 -16.78 -0.99
N LEU A 10 5.23 -17.54 -1.94
CA LEU A 10 4.68 -17.02 -3.19
C LEU A 10 3.51 -16.06 -2.93
N ILE A 11 2.60 -16.45 -2.03
CA ILE A 11 1.44 -15.63 -1.67
C ILE A 11 1.88 -14.33 -1.01
N MET A 12 2.78 -14.41 -0.01
CA MET A 12 3.32 -13.23 0.66
C MET A 12 4.10 -12.34 -0.31
N GLY A 13 4.93 -12.90 -1.19
CA GLY A 13 5.66 -12.15 -2.21
C GLY A 13 4.72 -11.38 -3.15
N GLY A 14 3.64 -12.02 -3.60
CA GLY A 14 2.63 -11.36 -4.40
C GLY A 14 1.94 -10.22 -3.66
N ILE A 15 1.52 -10.42 -2.42
CA ILE A 15 0.87 -9.36 -1.62
C ILE A 15 1.84 -8.21 -1.34
N LEU A 16 3.09 -8.50 -0.98
CA LEU A 16 4.13 -7.51 -0.71
C LEU A 16 4.62 -6.79 -1.98
N SER A 17 4.29 -7.29 -3.17
CA SER A 17 4.57 -6.59 -4.44
C SER A 17 3.64 -5.38 -4.66
N LEU A 18 2.43 -5.36 -4.08
CA LEU A 18 1.45 -4.30 -4.30
C LEU A 18 1.99 -2.87 -3.97
N PRO A 19 2.62 -2.63 -2.80
CA PRO A 19 3.21 -1.31 -2.51
C PRO A 19 4.34 -0.95 -3.48
N VAL A 20 5.14 -1.93 -3.90
CA VAL A 20 6.24 -1.74 -4.86
C VAL A 20 5.70 -1.33 -6.23
N LEU A 21 4.62 -1.98 -6.68
CA LEU A 21 3.91 -1.60 -7.91
C LEU A 21 3.38 -0.17 -7.83
N GLY A 22 2.87 0.25 -6.67
CA GLY A 22 2.45 1.64 -6.47
C GLY A 22 3.58 2.65 -6.69
N VAL A 23 4.77 2.39 -6.14
CA VAL A 23 5.95 3.23 -6.34
C VAL A 23 6.35 3.24 -7.83
N ALA A 24 6.36 2.07 -8.47
CA ALA A 24 6.72 1.93 -9.88
C ALA A 24 5.78 2.69 -10.81
N VAL A 25 4.47 2.66 -10.55
CA VAL A 25 3.47 3.38 -11.36
C VAL A 25 3.62 4.90 -11.20
N ILE A 26 3.75 5.40 -9.98
CA ILE A 26 3.93 6.86 -9.75
C ILE A 26 5.19 7.34 -10.44
N TYR A 27 6.31 6.63 -10.24
CA TYR A 27 7.57 7.01 -10.87
C TYR A 27 7.52 6.87 -12.39
N GLY A 28 6.90 5.81 -12.91
CA GLY A 28 6.78 5.57 -14.35
C GLY A 28 5.98 6.64 -15.09
N ILE A 29 4.97 7.23 -14.44
CA ILE A 29 4.14 8.28 -15.03
C ILE A 29 4.76 9.67 -14.83
N THR A 30 5.28 9.95 -13.62
CA THR A 30 5.71 11.32 -13.25
C THR A 30 7.19 11.58 -13.46
N GLY A 31 8.02 10.53 -13.54
CA GLY A 31 9.48 10.64 -13.48
C GLY A 31 10.02 11.10 -12.12
N ILE A 32 9.16 11.21 -11.09
CA ILE A 32 9.51 11.75 -9.78
C ILE A 32 9.36 10.65 -8.72
N PRO A 33 10.43 10.25 -8.02
CA PRO A 33 10.34 9.18 -7.04
C PRO A 33 9.66 9.68 -5.77
N ASN A 34 8.67 8.92 -5.27
CA ASN A 34 7.97 9.20 -4.01
C ASN A 34 8.11 8.04 -3.02
N PHE A 35 9.01 8.19 -2.05
CA PHE A 35 9.27 7.17 -1.02
C PHE A 35 8.29 7.24 0.16
N ALA A 36 7.50 8.31 0.29
CA ALA A 36 6.51 8.46 1.36
C ALA A 36 5.29 7.54 1.18
N ILE A 37 5.09 7.01 -0.02
CA ILE A 37 3.90 6.24 -0.43
C ILE A 37 3.57 5.08 0.52
N GLY A 38 4.60 4.39 1.02
CA GLY A 38 4.41 3.27 1.96
C GLY A 38 3.75 3.72 3.26
N VAL A 39 4.26 4.80 3.87
CA VAL A 39 3.72 5.33 5.13
C VAL A 39 2.33 5.92 4.93
N ILE A 40 2.09 6.62 3.82
CA ILE A 40 0.76 7.14 3.47
C ILE A 40 -0.24 5.99 3.32
N GLY A 41 0.17 4.90 2.67
CA GLY A 41 -0.65 3.70 2.52
C GLY A 41 -0.96 3.03 3.86
N VAL A 42 0.01 2.94 4.77
CA VAL A 42 -0.22 2.42 6.13
C VAL A 42 -1.24 3.29 6.87
N PHE A 43 -1.12 4.62 6.80
CA PHE A 43 -2.09 5.53 7.40
C PHE A 43 -3.50 5.31 6.81
N GLY A 44 -3.63 5.21 5.48
CA GLY A 44 -4.89 4.84 4.84
C GLY A 44 -5.46 3.51 5.35
N GLY A 45 -4.58 2.54 5.65
CA GLY A 45 -4.94 1.29 6.31
C GLY A 45 -5.51 1.48 7.71
N PHE A 46 -4.90 2.35 8.54
CA PHE A 46 -5.42 2.70 9.87
C PHE A 46 -6.78 3.40 9.79
N LEU A 47 -6.97 4.31 8.84
CA LEU A 47 -8.27 4.94 8.58
C LEU A 47 -9.32 3.89 8.17
N THR A 48 -8.96 2.99 7.25
CA THR A 48 -9.84 1.89 6.84
C THR A 48 -10.23 1.03 8.05
N TRP A 49 -9.26 0.68 8.91
CA TRP A 49 -9.56 -0.08 10.13
C TRP A 49 -10.48 0.70 11.08
N TYR A 50 -10.24 1.99 11.30
CA TYR A 50 -11.03 2.82 12.21
C TYR A 50 -12.51 2.88 11.81
N PHE A 51 -12.79 2.98 10.51
CA PHE A 51 -14.16 3.03 9.99
C PHE A 51 -14.79 1.65 9.73
N LEU A 52 -14.04 0.56 9.94
CA LEU A 52 -14.48 -0.80 9.58
C LEU A 52 -15.76 -1.22 10.30
N SER A 53 -15.97 -0.77 11.54
CA SER A 53 -17.15 -1.08 12.34
C SER A 53 -18.45 -0.47 11.80
N PHE A 54 -18.36 0.58 10.97
CA PHE A 54 -19.54 1.23 10.38
C PHE A 54 -20.01 0.48 9.14
N ASN A 55 -19.13 0.34 8.15
CA ASN A 55 -19.41 -0.35 6.90
C ASN A 55 -18.10 -0.63 6.17
N MET A 56 -17.91 -1.87 5.71
CA MET A 56 -16.69 -2.27 5.02
C MET A 56 -16.42 -1.46 3.74
N GLY A 57 -17.45 -1.17 2.94
CA GLY A 57 -17.31 -0.40 1.71
C GLY A 57 -16.93 1.05 1.97
N ILE A 58 -17.58 1.69 2.95
CA ILE A 58 -17.28 3.07 3.35
C ILE A 58 -15.87 3.16 3.93
N ALA A 59 -15.48 2.20 4.77
CA ALA A 59 -14.15 2.12 5.36
C ALA A 59 -13.04 2.09 4.30
N ILE A 60 -13.17 1.21 3.30
CA ILE A 60 -12.22 1.10 2.18
C ILE A 60 -12.20 2.41 1.38
N LEU A 61 -13.37 2.98 1.08
CA LEU A 61 -13.48 4.22 0.30
C LEU A 61 -12.77 5.37 1.01
N VAL A 62 -12.96 5.52 2.32
CA VAL A 62 -12.29 6.57 3.11
C VAL A 62 -10.77 6.42 3.05
N GLY A 63 -10.24 5.20 3.22
CA GLY A 63 -8.80 4.94 3.12
C GLY A 63 -8.23 5.28 1.74
N VAL A 64 -8.93 4.86 0.67
CA VAL A 64 -8.52 5.13 -0.72
C VAL A 64 -8.56 6.63 -1.04
N VAL A 65 -9.66 7.31 -0.69
CA VAL A 65 -9.81 8.76 -0.92
C VAL A 65 -8.77 9.55 -0.15
N PHE A 66 -8.47 9.16 1.09
CA PHE A 66 -7.40 9.78 1.88
C PHE A 66 -6.04 9.63 1.19
N CYS A 67 -5.65 8.40 0.81
CA CYS A 67 -4.38 8.15 0.14
C CYS A 67 -4.26 8.94 -1.18
N PHE A 68 -5.34 8.98 -1.97
CA PHE A 68 -5.39 9.74 -3.20
C PHE A 68 -5.24 11.25 -2.94
N ALA A 69 -6.02 11.81 -2.01
CA ALA A 69 -6.00 13.23 -1.70
C ALA A 69 -4.61 13.66 -1.21
N ILE A 70 -4.04 12.94 -0.25
CA ILE A 70 -2.71 13.23 0.30
C ILE A 70 -1.63 13.06 -0.78
N GLY A 71 -1.65 11.95 -1.52
CA GLY A 71 -0.69 11.71 -2.61
C GLY A 71 -0.75 12.79 -3.68
N TYR A 72 -1.95 13.20 -4.09
CA TYR A 72 -2.15 14.27 -5.07
C TYR A 72 -1.66 15.62 -4.55
N ILE A 73 -1.97 15.97 -3.30
CA ILE A 73 -1.50 17.21 -2.66
C ILE A 73 0.03 17.26 -2.64
N ILE A 74 0.68 16.17 -2.21
CA ILE A 74 2.14 16.09 -2.17
C ILE A 74 2.72 16.20 -3.57
N GLN A 75 2.16 15.48 -4.53
CA GLN A 75 2.61 15.52 -5.92
C GLN A 75 2.52 16.95 -6.47
N ARG A 76 1.35 17.59 -6.36
CA ARG A 76 1.08 18.89 -6.97
C ARG A 76 1.76 20.06 -6.27
N ILE A 77 1.83 20.05 -4.94
CA ILE A 77 2.29 21.20 -4.17
C ILE A 77 3.78 21.12 -3.84
N LEU A 78 4.33 19.91 -3.66
CA LEU A 78 5.74 19.72 -3.28
C LEU A 78 6.56 19.20 -4.46
N LEU A 79 6.17 18.08 -5.05
CA LEU A 79 7.05 17.33 -5.97
C LEU A 79 7.12 17.95 -7.36
N THR A 80 5.99 18.32 -7.96
CA THR A 80 5.94 18.97 -9.28
C THR A 80 6.71 20.30 -9.27
N PRO A 81 6.53 21.22 -8.30
CA PRO A 81 7.30 22.47 -8.28
C PRO A 81 8.81 22.26 -8.05
N ILE A 82 9.21 21.26 -7.28
CA ILE A 82 10.64 20.90 -7.13
C ILE A 82 11.20 20.41 -8.47
N SER A 83 10.44 19.59 -9.20
CA SER A 83 10.82 19.10 -10.53
C SER A 83 10.96 20.24 -11.54
N GLU A 84 9.99 21.16 -11.58
CA GLU A 84 10.01 22.34 -12.48
C GLU A 84 11.20 23.27 -12.22
N ARG A 85 11.73 23.27 -10.99
CA ARG A 85 12.92 24.04 -10.61
C ARG A 85 14.24 23.29 -10.81
N GLY A 86 14.22 22.11 -11.43
CA GLY A 86 15.40 21.30 -11.70
C GLY A 86 15.91 20.49 -10.50
N GLY A 87 15.01 20.10 -9.58
CA GLY A 87 15.35 19.20 -8.48
C GLY A 87 15.84 17.83 -8.97
N ASP A 88 16.86 17.28 -8.30
CA ASP A 88 17.43 15.98 -8.63
C ASP A 88 16.79 14.85 -7.79
N SER A 89 17.11 13.59 -8.14
CA SER A 89 16.63 12.40 -7.43
C SER A 89 16.99 12.40 -5.93
N THR A 90 18.12 13.01 -5.56
CA THR A 90 18.58 13.10 -4.17
C THR A 90 17.64 14.01 -3.35
N LEU A 91 17.28 15.18 -3.88
CA LEU A 91 16.34 16.09 -3.25
C LEU A 91 14.97 15.46 -3.08
N PHE A 92 14.47 14.74 -4.10
CA PHE A 92 13.19 14.02 -3.98
C PHE A 92 13.23 12.94 -2.89
N PHE A 93 14.33 12.19 -2.79
CA PHE A 93 14.52 11.21 -1.72
C PHE A 93 14.47 11.88 -0.34
N ILE A 94 15.25 12.95 -0.13
CA ILE A 94 15.30 13.66 1.15
C ILE A 94 13.92 14.19 1.54
N VAL A 95 13.22 14.87 0.63
CA VAL A 95 11.91 15.45 0.89
C VAL A 95 10.88 14.38 1.19
N THR A 96 10.80 13.33 0.38
CA THR A 96 9.75 12.30 0.53
C THR A 96 9.99 11.40 1.73
N VAL A 97 11.23 11.06 2.07
CA VAL A 97 11.55 10.31 3.30
C VAL A 97 11.23 11.16 4.54
N SER A 98 11.61 12.45 4.53
CA SER A 98 11.28 13.37 5.62
C SER A 98 9.77 13.49 5.81
N LEU A 99 9.03 13.61 4.71
CA LEU A 99 7.58 13.64 4.73
C LEU A 99 7.00 12.33 5.29
N GLY A 100 7.59 11.19 4.92
CA GLY A 100 7.27 9.88 5.49
C GLY A 100 7.37 9.89 7.02
N PHE A 101 8.45 10.42 7.58
CA PHE A 101 8.59 10.53 9.04
C PHE A 101 7.55 11.46 9.69
N VAL A 102 7.15 12.55 9.03
CA VAL A 102 6.07 13.41 9.51
C VAL A 102 4.75 12.63 9.56
N PHE A 103 4.41 11.91 8.49
CA PHE A 103 3.20 11.09 8.45
C PHE A 103 3.25 9.94 9.47
N GLU A 104 4.41 9.33 9.66
CA GLU A 104 4.60 8.28 10.67
C GLU A 104 4.39 8.83 12.08
N GLY A 105 4.97 9.99 12.39
CA GLY A 105 4.78 10.67 13.67
C GLY A 105 3.32 11.05 13.91
N LEU A 106 2.65 11.61 12.89
CA LEU A 106 1.23 11.96 12.97
C LEU A 106 0.34 10.72 13.18
N MET A 107 0.62 9.65 12.45
CA MET A 107 -0.09 8.38 12.60
C MET A 107 0.08 7.83 14.01
N ARG A 108 1.30 7.81 14.56
CA ARG A 108 1.56 7.33 15.93
C ARG A 108 0.91 8.22 16.99
N ALA A 109 0.78 9.52 16.75
CA ALA A 109 0.10 10.44 17.65
C ALA A 109 -1.43 10.20 17.70
N ILE A 110 -2.04 9.95 16.54
CA ILE A 110 -3.49 9.67 16.43
C ILE A 110 -3.81 8.23 16.84
N PHE A 111 -2.97 7.28 16.45
CA PHE A 111 -3.08 5.85 16.69
C PHE A 111 -1.87 5.34 17.48
N PRO A 112 -1.83 5.53 18.80
CA PRO A 112 -0.68 5.14 19.62
C PRO A 112 -0.50 3.63 19.77
N ARG A 113 -1.40 2.80 19.19
CA ARG A 113 -1.29 1.34 19.18
C ARG A 113 -0.61 0.88 17.88
N PRO A 114 0.61 0.35 17.94
CA PRO A 114 1.41 0.05 16.75
C PRO A 114 0.96 -1.20 16.00
N SER A 115 0.19 -2.08 16.63
CA SER A 115 -0.33 -3.30 16.01
C SER A 115 -1.84 -3.37 16.14
N ILE A 116 -2.48 -3.56 15.00
CA ILE A 116 -3.91 -3.80 14.89
C ILE A 116 -4.09 -5.21 14.35
N SER A 117 -4.84 -6.04 15.07
CA SER A 117 -5.30 -7.32 14.57
C SER A 117 -6.64 -7.13 13.87
N LEU A 118 -6.66 -7.36 12.55
CA LEU A 118 -7.89 -7.40 11.78
C LEU A 118 -8.46 -8.82 11.79
N ALA A 119 -9.69 -8.96 12.25
CA ALA A 119 -10.48 -10.14 11.96
C ALA A 119 -10.92 -10.06 10.49
N LEU A 120 -10.08 -10.58 9.59
CA LEU A 120 -10.38 -10.59 8.17
C LEU A 120 -11.69 -11.36 7.91
N PRO A 121 -12.52 -10.92 6.94
CA PRO A 121 -13.69 -11.67 6.53
C PRO A 121 -13.27 -13.11 6.23
N ARG A 122 -13.90 -14.08 6.91
CA ARG A 122 -13.61 -15.50 6.70
C ARG A 122 -14.20 -15.92 5.36
N ILE A 123 -13.42 -15.78 4.29
CA ILE A 123 -13.71 -16.35 2.95
C ILE A 123 -13.44 -17.88 2.95
N GLY A 124 -13.39 -18.51 4.12
CA GLY A 124 -13.00 -19.91 4.29
C GLY A 124 -11.50 -20.15 4.08
N THR A 125 -11.14 -21.43 4.12
CA THR A 125 -9.79 -21.93 3.82
C THR A 125 -9.86 -22.86 2.61
N ILE A 126 -8.85 -22.78 1.75
CA ILE A 126 -8.70 -23.62 0.57
C ILE A 126 -7.49 -24.51 0.80
N ASN A 127 -7.63 -25.81 0.55
CA ASN A 127 -6.54 -26.75 0.67
C ASN A 127 -5.89 -26.96 -0.71
N ILE A 128 -4.69 -26.42 -0.90
CA ILE A 128 -3.93 -26.53 -2.15
C ILE A 128 -2.80 -27.53 -1.90
N ALA A 129 -2.84 -28.69 -2.55
CA ALA A 129 -1.80 -29.72 -2.46
C ALA A 129 -1.43 -30.12 -1.01
N GLY A 130 -2.42 -30.19 -0.11
CA GLY A 130 -2.23 -30.52 1.31
C GLY A 130 -1.84 -29.32 2.20
N VAL A 131 -1.82 -28.10 1.65
CA VAL A 131 -1.55 -26.85 2.37
C VAL A 131 -2.83 -26.04 2.50
N THR A 132 -3.28 -25.83 3.74
CA THR A 132 -4.43 -24.99 4.04
C THR A 132 -4.05 -23.51 3.98
N VAL A 133 -4.65 -22.78 3.06
CA VAL A 133 -4.44 -21.34 2.84
C VAL A 133 -5.75 -20.58 3.07
N GLU A 134 -5.69 -19.43 3.72
CA GLU A 134 -6.85 -18.54 3.86
C GLU A 134 -7.29 -17.99 2.50
N GLY A 135 -8.59 -18.09 2.18
CA GLY A 135 -9.13 -17.64 0.89
C GLY A 135 -8.86 -16.15 0.63
N PHE A 136 -8.82 -15.33 1.68
CA PHE A 136 -8.47 -13.90 1.58
C PHE A 136 -7.06 -13.67 1.03
N LYS A 137 -6.09 -14.51 1.41
CA LYS A 137 -4.70 -14.38 0.93
C LYS A 137 -4.59 -14.75 -0.55
N ILE A 138 -5.37 -15.74 -1.01
CA ILE A 138 -5.44 -16.11 -2.42
C ILE A 138 -6.10 -14.99 -3.24
N PHE A 139 -7.19 -14.41 -2.74
CA PHE A 139 -7.82 -13.25 -3.36
C PHE A 139 -6.84 -12.07 -3.50
N ALA A 140 -6.09 -11.75 -2.45
CA ALA A 140 -5.08 -10.70 -2.48
C ALA A 140 -3.95 -11.00 -3.48
N LEU A 141 -3.50 -12.27 -3.58
CA LEU A 141 -2.53 -12.69 -4.59
C LEU A 141 -3.07 -12.50 -6.02
N LEU A 142 -4.31 -12.94 -6.29
CA LEU A 142 -4.94 -12.78 -7.59
C LEU A 142 -5.11 -11.30 -7.95
N PHE A 143 -5.47 -10.46 -6.97
CA PHE A 143 -5.54 -9.02 -7.15
C PHE A 143 -4.17 -8.43 -7.53
N ALA A 144 -3.10 -8.82 -6.83
CA ALA A 144 -1.74 -8.38 -7.13
C ALA A 144 -1.24 -8.81 -8.52
N LEU A 145 -1.52 -10.05 -8.92
CA LEU A 145 -1.20 -10.53 -10.27
C LEU A 145 -2.02 -9.80 -11.33
N GLY A 146 -3.31 -9.57 -11.06
CA GLY A 146 -4.20 -8.82 -11.95
C GLY A 146 -3.73 -7.39 -12.19
N THR A 147 -3.38 -6.66 -11.13
CA THR A 147 -2.86 -5.29 -11.25
C THR A 147 -1.53 -5.26 -12.01
N LEU A 148 -0.63 -6.21 -11.76
CA LEU A 148 0.64 -6.32 -12.49
C LEU A 148 0.41 -6.54 -13.99
N VAL A 149 -0.49 -7.47 -14.36
CA VAL A 149 -0.82 -7.75 -15.77
C VAL A 149 -1.44 -6.52 -16.43
N ILE A 150 -2.36 -5.83 -15.75
CA ILE A 150 -2.97 -4.60 -16.27
C ILE A 150 -1.91 -3.53 -16.51
N ILE A 151 -1.03 -3.27 -15.54
CA ILE A 151 0.03 -2.27 -15.66
C ILE A 151 0.98 -2.61 -16.81
N ARG A 152 1.25 -3.88 -17.06
CA ARG A 152 2.13 -4.31 -18.16
C ARG A 152 1.51 -4.18 -19.54
N LEU A 153 0.18 -4.22 -19.64
CA LEU A 153 -0.56 -4.14 -20.90
C LEU A 153 -0.90 -2.69 -21.31
N LEU A 154 -0.87 -1.76 -20.36
CA LEU A 154 -1.02 -0.31 -20.59
C LEU A 154 0.31 0.31 -21.04
#